data_AF-A0A8C5RWL6-F1
#
_entry.id   AF-A0A8C5RWL6-F1
#
_cell.length_a   1.000
_cell.length_b   1.000
_cell.length_c   1.000
_cell.angle_alpha   90.00
_cell.angle_beta   90.00
_cell.angle_gamma   90.00
#
_symmetry.space_group_name_H-M   'P 1'
#
loop_
_entity.id
_entity.type
_entity.pdbx_description
1 polymer ?
#
loop_
_entity_poly.entity_id
_entity_poly.type
_entity_poly.pdbx_seq_one_letter_code
_entity_poly.pdbx_strand_id
1 'polypeptide(L)'
;MPFVKQQNSTCSCRVNTIQPPVLLMRGMLTKRQILKGRFTIAAKHHITIAEIYESELVDIEKAIAHYEQSADYYKGEESNSSANKCLLKVAGYAAQLEQYQKAIEIFEQVATSTMDNPLLKHSAKDYFFKAVLCHFIVDELNAKLALEKYEEMFPAFTDSRECKLLKVKEFDSISRLDQWLTTMLLRIKKSIQGETDGDLK
;
A
#
# COMPACT_ATOMS: atom_id res chain seq x y z
N MET A 1 -6.97 -42.68 -65.62
CA MET A 1 -5.85 -43.60 -65.97
C MET A 1 -4.57 -42.78 -65.98
N PRO A 2 -3.41 -43.22 -65.49
CA PRO A 2 -3.09 -44.50 -64.87
C PRO A 2 -2.42 -44.38 -63.48
N PHE A 3 -2.13 -45.55 -62.94
CA PHE A 3 -1.74 -45.94 -61.60
C PHE A 3 -0.40 -46.67 -61.75
N VAL A 4 0.65 -46.36 -60.96
CA VAL A 4 1.75 -47.31 -60.70
C VAL A 4 2.23 -47.15 -59.26
N LYS A 5 2.10 -48.24 -58.49
CA LYS A 5 2.67 -48.49 -57.17
C LYS A 5 4.14 -48.89 -57.29
N GLN A 6 4.94 -48.60 -56.26
CA GLN A 6 5.76 -49.65 -55.63
C GLN A 6 6.05 -49.34 -54.15
N GLN A 7 5.83 -50.38 -53.33
CA GLN A 7 6.21 -50.55 -51.93
C GLN A 7 7.73 -50.92 -51.89
N ASN A 8 8.51 -50.94 -50.81
CA ASN A 8 8.29 -51.44 -49.45
C ASN A 8 9.58 -51.25 -48.61
N SER A 9 9.43 -51.20 -47.27
CA SER A 9 10.38 -51.70 -46.23
C SER A 9 11.68 -50.92 -45.94
N THR A 10 12.18 -50.68 -44.72
CA THR A 10 11.81 -50.96 -43.30
C THR A 10 12.90 -50.28 -42.43
N CYS A 11 12.56 -49.64 -41.29
CA CYS A 11 13.26 -49.79 -39.99
C CYS A 11 12.66 -48.81 -38.94
N SER A 12 11.69 -49.26 -38.14
CA SER A 12 11.87 -49.55 -36.71
C SER A 12 12.39 -48.39 -35.85
N CYS A 13 11.48 -47.60 -35.28
CA CYS A 13 11.68 -47.02 -33.96
C CYS A 13 10.53 -47.47 -33.07
N ARG A 14 10.81 -48.58 -32.39
CA ARG A 14 9.99 -49.23 -31.38
C ARG A 14 9.64 -48.21 -30.29
N VAL A 15 8.35 -48.12 -29.99
CA VAL A 15 7.81 -47.53 -28.78
C VAL A 15 8.54 -48.14 -27.58
N ASN A 16 9.14 -47.31 -26.76
CA ASN A 16 9.43 -47.66 -25.38
C ASN A 16 8.85 -46.56 -24.48
N THR A 17 7.71 -46.90 -23.89
CA THR A 17 7.23 -46.39 -22.61
C THR A 17 8.39 -46.27 -21.62
N ILE A 18 8.52 -45.11 -20.99
CA ILE A 18 8.57 -44.89 -19.53
C ILE A 18 8.82 -43.39 -19.34
N GLN A 19 7.77 -42.67 -18.91
CA GLN A 19 7.89 -41.34 -18.31
C GLN A 19 8.81 -41.41 -17.08
N PRO A 20 9.62 -40.38 -16.84
CA PRO A 20 9.84 -39.87 -15.49
C PRO A 20 8.97 -38.61 -15.29
N PRO A 21 7.97 -38.61 -14.39
CA PRO A 21 7.12 -37.44 -14.12
C PRO A 21 7.81 -36.36 -13.27
N VAL A 22 9.14 -36.19 -13.39
CA VAL A 22 9.92 -35.29 -12.51
C VAL A 22 10.46 -34.04 -13.23
N LEU A 23 10.50 -34.06 -14.57
CA LEU A 23 11.02 -32.94 -15.37
C LEU A 23 9.97 -31.86 -15.68
N LEU A 24 8.68 -32.19 -15.61
CA LEU A 24 7.57 -31.24 -15.78
C LEU A 24 7.37 -30.34 -14.56
N MET A 25 7.68 -30.82 -13.35
CA MET A 25 7.55 -30.01 -12.12
C MET A 25 8.66 -28.97 -11.98
N ARG A 26 9.90 -29.29 -12.39
CA ARG A 26 11.01 -28.32 -12.42
C ARG A 26 10.80 -27.21 -13.44
N GLY A 27 10.21 -27.51 -14.60
CA GLY A 27 9.85 -26.53 -15.63
C GLY A 27 8.69 -25.61 -15.23
N MET A 28 7.75 -26.08 -14.41
CA MET A 28 6.68 -25.23 -13.87
C MET A 28 7.18 -24.32 -12.74
N LEU A 29 8.13 -24.77 -11.91
CA LEU A 29 8.75 -23.95 -10.87
C LEU A 29 9.61 -22.83 -11.45
N THR A 30 10.39 -23.10 -12.50
CA THR A 30 11.18 -22.06 -13.18
C THR A 30 10.34 -21.16 -14.07
N LYS A 31 9.28 -21.66 -14.75
CA LYS A 31 8.31 -20.78 -15.45
C LYS A 31 7.49 -19.91 -14.48
N ARG A 32 7.16 -20.40 -13.27
CA ARG A 32 6.59 -19.56 -12.21
C ARG A 32 7.55 -18.43 -11.83
N GLN A 33 8.85 -18.72 -11.71
CA GLN A 33 9.86 -17.70 -11.40
C GLN A 33 10.06 -16.70 -12.56
N ILE A 34 9.91 -17.10 -13.83
CA ILE A 34 10.03 -16.21 -14.99
C ILE A 34 8.81 -15.29 -15.17
N LEU A 35 7.64 -15.67 -14.64
CA LEU A 35 6.45 -14.81 -14.55
C LEU A 35 6.50 -13.89 -13.31
N LYS A 36 6.91 -14.42 -12.15
CA LYS A 36 7.17 -13.66 -10.90
C LYS A 36 8.34 -12.66 -10.97
N GLY A 37 9.11 -12.66 -12.05
CA GLY A 37 10.17 -11.65 -12.26
C GLY A 37 9.68 -10.43 -13.05
N ARG A 38 8.58 -10.56 -13.80
CA ARG A 38 8.11 -9.52 -14.73
C ARG A 38 7.25 -8.46 -14.04
N PHE A 39 6.43 -8.85 -13.04
CA PHE A 39 5.58 -7.89 -12.35
C PHE A 39 6.39 -6.99 -11.41
N THR A 40 7.45 -7.50 -10.76
CA THR A 40 8.35 -6.61 -9.98
C THR A 40 9.00 -5.52 -10.83
N ILE A 41 9.37 -5.82 -12.08
CA ILE A 41 9.97 -4.85 -13.01
C ILE A 41 8.90 -3.86 -13.46
N ALA A 42 7.71 -4.33 -13.83
CA ALA A 42 6.58 -3.48 -14.18
C ALA A 42 6.19 -2.53 -13.02
N ALA A 43 6.13 -3.03 -11.78
CA ALA A 43 5.83 -2.25 -10.59
C ALA A 43 6.86 -1.13 -10.37
N LYS A 44 8.16 -1.44 -10.53
CA LYS A 44 9.22 -0.43 -10.48
C LYS A 44 9.06 0.65 -11.53
N HIS A 45 8.69 0.29 -12.76
CA HIS A 45 8.42 1.27 -13.81
C HIS A 45 7.22 2.17 -13.44
N HIS A 46 6.16 1.61 -12.87
CA HIS A 46 5.02 2.40 -12.39
C HIS A 46 5.41 3.36 -11.26
N ILE A 47 6.29 2.96 -10.33
CA ILE A 47 6.83 3.87 -9.32
C ILE A 47 7.60 5.02 -9.97
N THR A 48 8.52 4.74 -10.89
CA THR A 48 9.32 5.78 -11.55
C THR A 48 8.43 6.74 -12.34
N ILE A 49 7.41 6.22 -13.03
CA ILE A 49 6.42 7.05 -13.73
C ILE A 49 5.68 7.96 -12.73
N ALA A 50 5.26 7.43 -11.58
CA ALA A 50 4.58 8.21 -10.56
C ALA A 50 5.50 9.29 -9.93
N GLU A 51 6.78 9.00 -9.74
CA GLU A 51 7.79 9.97 -9.26
C GLU A 51 8.00 11.12 -10.27
N ILE A 52 7.93 10.84 -11.57
CA ILE A 52 7.96 11.87 -12.62
C ILE A 52 6.69 12.73 -12.56
N TYR A 53 5.52 12.13 -12.36
CA TYR A 53 4.27 12.88 -12.19
C TYR A 53 4.28 13.75 -10.92
N GLU A 54 4.92 13.30 -9.84
CA GLU A 54 5.11 14.08 -8.61
C GLU A 54 6.03 15.29 -8.83
N SER A 55 7.17 15.08 -9.50
CA SER A 55 8.25 16.06 -9.57
C SER A 55 8.17 17.02 -10.76
N GLU A 56 7.82 16.53 -11.95
CA GLU A 56 7.87 17.30 -13.20
C GLU A 56 6.51 17.91 -13.58
N LEU A 57 5.44 17.12 -13.47
CA LEU A 57 4.11 17.49 -13.96
C LEU A 57 3.16 17.98 -12.86
N VAL A 58 3.49 17.71 -11.59
CA VAL A 58 2.67 18.05 -10.41
C VAL A 58 1.22 17.52 -10.53
N ASP A 59 1.04 16.44 -11.30
CA ASP A 59 -0.24 15.77 -11.54
C ASP A 59 -0.44 14.67 -10.49
N ILE A 60 -0.84 15.07 -9.28
CA ILE A 60 -0.94 14.18 -8.11
C ILE A 60 -1.98 13.06 -8.31
N GLU A 61 -3.08 13.34 -9.00
CA GLU A 61 -4.15 12.36 -9.26
C GLU A 61 -3.67 11.17 -10.09
N LYS A 62 -2.89 11.43 -11.15
CA LYS A 62 -2.31 10.37 -12.00
C LYS A 62 -1.20 9.63 -11.28
N ALA A 63 -0.41 10.33 -10.45
CA ALA A 63 0.61 9.69 -9.63
C ALA A 63 -0.02 8.66 -8.68
N ILE A 64 -1.15 8.98 -8.05
CA ILE A 64 -1.89 8.04 -7.20
C ILE A 64 -2.27 6.77 -7.97
N ALA A 65 -2.88 6.91 -9.15
CA ALA A 65 -3.31 5.75 -9.95
C ALA A 65 -2.14 4.81 -10.29
N HIS A 66 -0.97 5.36 -10.63
CA HIS A 66 0.22 4.56 -10.90
C HIS A 66 0.83 3.93 -9.64
N TYR A 67 0.81 4.63 -8.50
CA TYR A 67 1.24 4.04 -7.23
C TYR A 67 0.31 2.92 -6.75
N GLU A 68 -1.01 3.06 -6.92
CA GLU A 68 -1.99 2.00 -6.62
C GLU A 68 -1.74 0.77 -7.49
N GLN A 69 -1.58 0.97 -8.80
CA GLN A 69 -1.28 -0.12 -9.72
C GLN A 69 0.03 -0.84 -9.36
N SER A 70 1.07 -0.08 -8.96
CA SER A 70 2.32 -0.65 -8.45
C SER A 70 2.10 -1.47 -7.16
N ALA A 71 1.30 -0.96 -6.23
CA ALA A 71 0.97 -1.65 -4.99
C ALA A 71 0.26 -3.00 -5.26
N ASP A 72 -0.66 -3.03 -6.22
CA ASP A 72 -1.38 -4.25 -6.62
C ASP A 72 -0.44 -5.29 -7.22
N TYR A 73 0.52 -4.88 -8.06
CA TYR A 73 1.55 -5.79 -8.58
C TYR A 73 2.39 -6.39 -7.44
N TYR A 74 2.83 -5.58 -6.48
CA TYR A 74 3.59 -6.08 -5.33
C TYR A 74 2.76 -6.98 -4.41
N LYS A 75 1.47 -6.69 -4.24
CA LYS A 75 0.55 -7.52 -3.46
C LYS A 75 0.32 -8.88 -4.12
N GLY A 76 0.19 -8.91 -5.45
CA GLY A 76 0.07 -10.14 -6.24
C GLY A 76 1.33 -11.03 -6.19
N GLU A 77 2.49 -10.43 -5.93
CA GLU A 77 3.76 -11.15 -5.75
C GLU A 77 4.10 -11.46 -4.29
N GLU A 78 3.17 -11.21 -3.36
CA GLU A 78 3.32 -11.43 -1.92
C GLU A 78 4.43 -10.55 -1.29
N SER A 79 4.81 -9.45 -1.96
CA SER A 79 5.82 -8.49 -1.51
C SER A 79 5.20 -7.36 -0.69
N ASN A 80 4.76 -7.69 0.53
CA ASN A 80 4.02 -6.74 1.39
C ASN A 80 4.81 -5.48 1.77
N SER A 81 6.12 -5.59 2.01
CA SER A 81 6.93 -4.42 2.38
C SER A 81 7.00 -3.37 1.27
N SER A 82 7.14 -3.80 0.01
CA SER A 82 7.17 -2.90 -1.15
C SER A 82 5.78 -2.36 -1.49
N ALA A 83 4.73 -3.17 -1.31
CA ALA A 83 3.35 -2.73 -1.44
C ALA A 83 3.02 -1.63 -0.41
N ASN A 84 3.36 -1.83 0.86
CA ASN A 84 3.15 -0.86 1.93
C ASN A 84 3.84 0.48 1.62
N LYS A 85 5.06 0.46 1.08
CA LYS A 85 5.75 1.69 0.66
C LYS A 85 4.96 2.48 -0.39
N CYS A 86 4.38 1.80 -1.38
CA CYS A 86 3.55 2.44 -2.41
C CYS A 86 2.22 2.95 -1.82
N LEU A 87 1.57 2.14 -1.00
CA LEU A 87 0.31 2.50 -0.34
C LEU A 87 0.44 3.73 0.56
N LEU A 88 1.56 3.86 1.29
CA LEU A 88 1.81 5.04 2.11
C LEU A 88 1.94 6.33 1.28
N LYS A 89 2.52 6.23 0.06
CA LYS A 89 2.55 7.35 -0.89
C LYS A 89 1.14 7.68 -1.38
N VAL A 90 0.36 6.68 -1.76
CA VAL A 90 -1.06 6.86 -2.15
C VAL A 90 -1.85 7.57 -1.05
N ALA A 91 -1.78 7.09 0.20
CA ALA A 91 -2.50 7.67 1.32
C ALA A 91 -2.04 9.11 1.61
N GLY A 92 -0.73 9.37 1.49
CA GLY A 92 -0.16 10.71 1.66
C GLY A 92 -0.71 11.72 0.66
N TYR A 93 -0.78 11.36 -0.62
CA TYR A 93 -1.33 12.19 -1.69
C TYR A 93 -2.86 12.28 -1.64
N ALA A 94 -3.55 11.19 -1.31
CA ALA A 94 -5.00 11.19 -1.14
C ALA A 94 -5.43 12.19 -0.05
N ALA A 95 -4.68 12.25 1.05
CA ALA A 95 -4.93 13.24 2.09
C ALA A 95 -4.67 14.69 1.63
N GLN A 96 -3.72 14.92 0.71
CA GLN A 96 -3.50 16.25 0.13
C GLN A 96 -4.67 16.68 -0.76
N LEU A 97 -5.24 15.75 -1.52
CA LEU A 97 -6.44 15.92 -2.36
C LEU A 97 -7.77 15.91 -1.57
N GLU A 98 -7.71 15.98 -0.24
CA GLU A 98 -8.88 16.00 0.66
C GLU A 98 -9.73 14.71 0.64
N GLN A 99 -9.21 13.64 0.04
CA GLN A 99 -9.82 12.31 0.07
C GLN A 99 -9.45 11.57 1.37
N TYR A 100 -9.84 12.13 2.51
CA TYR A 100 -9.46 11.60 3.83
C TYR A 100 -10.00 10.19 4.08
N GLN A 101 -11.22 9.88 3.61
CA GLN A 101 -11.83 8.55 3.77
C GLN A 101 -10.96 7.45 3.15
N LYS A 102 -10.49 7.66 1.91
CA LYS A 102 -9.60 6.72 1.21
C LYS A 102 -8.25 6.61 1.92
N ALA A 103 -7.70 7.73 2.39
CA ALA A 103 -6.42 7.72 3.11
C ALA A 103 -6.49 6.94 4.43
N ILE A 104 -7.59 7.07 5.18
CA ILE A 104 -7.84 6.34 6.43
C ILE A 104 -7.77 4.83 6.20
N GLU A 105 -8.55 4.33 5.25
CA GLU A 105 -8.65 2.89 4.96
C GLU A 105 -7.27 2.31 4.59
N ILE A 106 -6.49 3.05 3.79
CA ILE A 106 -5.15 2.63 3.40
C ILE A 106 -4.18 2.66 4.60
N PHE A 107 -4.21 3.71 5.43
CA PHE A 107 -3.34 3.78 6.62
C PHE A 107 -3.66 2.68 7.62
N GLU A 108 -4.94 2.37 7.88
CA GLU A 108 -5.35 1.26 8.75
C GLU A 108 -4.91 -0.10 8.18
N GLN A 109 -5.08 -0.31 6.88
CA GLN A 109 -4.65 -1.53 6.22
C GLN A 109 -3.13 -1.72 6.32
N VAL A 110 -2.35 -0.66 6.08
CA VAL A 110 -0.88 -0.72 6.20
C VAL A 110 -0.47 -0.90 7.66
N ALA A 111 -1.13 -0.23 8.60
CA ALA A 111 -0.84 -0.36 10.03
C ALA A 111 -1.05 -1.81 10.51
N THR A 112 -2.19 -2.41 10.19
CA THR A 112 -2.50 -3.82 10.53
C THR A 112 -1.50 -4.79 9.90
N SER A 113 -1.20 -4.63 8.61
CA SER A 113 -0.18 -5.44 7.91
C SER A 113 1.22 -5.29 8.51
N THR A 114 1.52 -4.14 9.12
CA THR A 114 2.82 -3.85 9.74
C THR A 114 2.92 -4.42 11.16
N MET A 115 1.79 -4.53 11.88
CA MET A 115 1.73 -5.11 13.22
C MET A 115 2.08 -6.61 13.23
N ASP A 116 1.77 -7.33 12.14
CA ASP A 116 2.14 -8.74 11.98
C ASP A 116 3.66 -8.97 12.05
N ASN A 117 4.47 -7.94 11.77
CA ASN A 117 5.93 -8.02 11.84
C ASN A 117 6.48 -7.25 13.06
N PRO A 118 7.05 -7.95 14.07
CA PRO A 118 7.58 -7.31 15.27
C PRO A 118 8.66 -6.26 15.03
N LEU A 119 9.39 -6.32 13.92
CA LEU A 119 10.45 -5.37 13.58
C LEU A 119 9.91 -3.98 13.21
N LEU A 120 8.68 -3.91 12.71
CA LEU A 120 8.07 -2.67 12.20
C LEU A 120 7.07 -2.05 13.19
N LYS A 121 6.99 -2.56 14.42
CA LYS A 121 6.09 -2.06 15.48
C LYS A 121 6.26 -0.57 15.75
N HIS A 122 7.50 -0.06 15.67
CA HIS A 122 7.78 1.36 15.83
C HIS A 122 7.26 2.22 14.67
N SER A 123 7.10 1.66 13.48
CA SER A 123 6.51 2.37 12.32
C SER A 123 4.99 2.28 12.32
N ALA A 124 4.41 1.20 12.86
CA ALA A 124 2.96 1.02 12.94
C ALA A 124 2.27 2.16 13.72
N LYS A 125 2.86 2.62 14.83
CA LYS A 125 2.35 3.78 15.59
C LYS A 125 2.24 5.06 14.76
N ASP A 126 3.17 5.28 13.84
CA ASP A 126 3.17 6.48 12.99
C ASP A 126 2.02 6.42 11.98
N TYR A 127 1.66 5.22 11.51
CA TYR A 127 0.54 5.02 10.59
C TYR A 127 -0.81 5.19 11.30
N PHE A 128 -0.98 4.65 12.51
CA PHE A 128 -2.16 4.90 13.32
C PHE A 128 -2.32 6.38 13.64
N PHE A 129 -1.23 7.06 14.02
CA PHE A 129 -1.25 8.50 14.25
C PHE A 129 -1.74 9.27 13.01
N LYS A 130 -1.23 8.93 11.81
CA LYS A 130 -1.69 9.53 10.54
C LYS A 130 -3.16 9.24 10.24
N ALA A 131 -3.64 8.02 10.52
CA ALA A 131 -5.04 7.64 10.33
C ALA A 131 -5.98 8.44 11.27
N VAL A 132 -5.64 8.56 12.55
CA VAL A 132 -6.42 9.36 13.51
C VAL A 132 -6.45 10.83 13.11
N LEU A 133 -5.34 11.40 12.63
CA LEU A 133 -5.33 12.78 12.14
C LEU A 133 -6.29 12.98 10.95
N CYS A 134 -6.37 12.00 10.05
CA CYS A 134 -7.33 12.06 8.95
C CYS A 134 -8.78 11.96 9.47
N HIS A 135 -9.04 11.11 10.46
CA HIS A 135 -10.35 11.07 11.13
C HIS A 135 -10.71 12.40 11.80
N PHE A 136 -9.75 13.06 12.46
CA PHE A 136 -9.99 14.34 13.12
C PHE A 136 -10.40 15.46 12.17
N ILE A 137 -9.97 15.41 10.90
CA ILE A 137 -10.39 16.38 9.88
C ILE A 137 -11.83 16.13 9.45
N VAL A 138 -12.25 14.87 9.40
CA VAL A 138 -13.61 14.50 9.01
C VAL A 138 -14.59 14.74 10.15
N ASP A 139 -14.34 14.12 11.31
CA ASP A 139 -15.21 14.19 12.50
C ASP A 139 -14.43 13.91 13.80
N GLU A 140 -14.56 14.79 14.79
CA GLU A 140 -13.94 14.59 16.12
C GLU A 140 -14.46 13.33 16.83
N LEU A 141 -15.75 13.00 16.67
CA LEU A 141 -16.34 11.82 17.28
C LEU A 141 -15.74 10.52 16.70
N ASN A 142 -15.58 10.46 15.38
CA ASN A 142 -14.96 9.32 14.71
C ASN A 142 -13.49 9.16 15.12
N ALA A 143 -12.76 10.26 15.32
CA ALA A 143 -11.40 10.22 15.79
C ALA A 143 -11.26 9.63 17.22
N LYS A 144 -12.18 9.98 18.13
CA LYS A 144 -12.21 9.40 19.50
C LYS A 144 -12.51 7.90 19.46
N LEU A 145 -13.47 7.49 18.65
CA LEU A 145 -13.80 6.07 18.46
C LEU A 145 -12.62 5.29 17.83
N ALA A 146 -11.95 5.87 16.84
CA ALA A 146 -10.75 5.27 16.24
C ALA A 146 -9.61 5.14 17.25
N LEU A 147 -9.41 6.16 18.11
CA LEU A 147 -8.44 6.09 19.20
C LEU A 147 -8.71 4.94 20.15
N GLU A 148 -9.94 4.79 20.66
CA GLU A 148 -10.29 3.70 21.58
C GLU A 148 -10.02 2.33 20.95
N LYS A 149 -10.38 2.15 19.66
CA LYS A 149 -10.08 0.92 18.91
C LYS A 149 -8.58 0.67 18.80
N TYR A 150 -7.78 1.70 18.49
CA TYR A 150 -6.33 1.54 18.36
C TYR A 150 -5.64 1.28 19.70
N GLU A 151 -6.18 1.80 20.81
CA GLU A 151 -5.72 1.50 22.17
C GLU A 151 -6.00 0.04 22.56
N GLU A 152 -7.18 -0.48 22.20
CA GLU A 152 -7.53 -1.88 22.42
C GLU A 152 -6.66 -2.83 21.57
N MET A 153 -6.44 -2.49 20.29
CA MET A 153 -5.64 -3.30 19.38
C MET A 153 -4.14 -3.25 19.69
N PHE A 154 -3.62 -2.10 20.13
CA PHE A 154 -2.19 -1.92 20.42
C PHE A 154 -2.00 -1.19 21.75
N PRO A 155 -1.90 -1.92 22.88
CA PRO A 155 -1.70 -1.31 24.21
C PRO A 155 -0.43 -0.45 24.32
N ALA A 156 0.61 -0.75 23.53
CA ALA A 156 1.82 0.05 23.46
C ALA A 156 1.62 1.41 22.77
N PHE A 157 0.51 1.61 22.03
CA PHE A 157 0.10 2.91 21.49
C PHE A 157 -0.26 3.89 22.61
N THR A 158 -0.93 3.39 23.65
CA THR A 158 -1.45 4.20 24.76
C THR A 158 -0.34 4.95 25.50
N ASP A 159 0.80 4.30 25.70
CA ASP A 159 1.95 4.90 26.37
C ASP A 159 2.75 5.85 25.48
N SER A 160 2.55 5.75 24.16
CA SER A 160 3.27 6.51 23.16
C SER A 160 2.89 8.01 23.21
N ARG A 161 3.86 8.88 22.89
CA ARG A 161 3.69 10.34 22.94
C ARG A 161 2.58 10.79 21.99
N GLU A 162 2.48 10.13 20.86
CA GLU A 162 1.53 10.36 19.77
C GLU A 162 0.07 10.22 20.24
N CYS A 163 -0.26 9.20 21.06
CA CYS A 163 -1.61 9.03 21.60
C CYS A 163 -1.95 10.12 22.64
N LYS A 164 -1.01 10.42 23.55
CA LYS A 164 -1.17 11.49 24.55
C LYS A 164 -1.41 12.85 23.89
N LEU A 165 -0.70 13.15 22.80
CA LEU A 165 -0.88 14.39 22.03
C LEU A 165 -2.28 14.48 21.41
N LEU A 166 -2.80 13.40 20.84
CA LEU A 166 -4.15 13.37 20.26
C LEU A 166 -5.23 13.59 21.32
N LYS A 167 -5.04 13.07 22.54
CA LYS A 167 -5.98 13.26 23.66
C LYS A 167 -5.99 14.70 24.20
N VAL A 168 -4.82 15.32 24.31
CA VAL A 168 -4.68 16.67 24.90
C VAL A 168 -4.89 17.79 23.87
N LYS A 169 -4.96 17.47 22.56
CA LYS A 169 -5.02 18.46 21.45
C LYS A 169 -3.87 19.49 21.48
N GLU A 170 -2.80 19.22 22.22
CA GLU A 170 -1.62 20.06 22.36
C GLU A 170 -0.63 19.78 21.22
N PHE A 171 -0.99 20.26 20.03
CA PHE A 171 -0.21 20.05 18.82
C PHE A 171 1.08 20.88 18.75
N ASP A 172 1.20 21.93 19.58
CA ASP A 172 2.33 22.89 19.59
C ASP A 172 3.57 22.37 20.36
N SER A 173 3.37 21.35 21.20
CA SER A 173 4.41 20.76 22.07
C SER A 173 5.38 19.83 21.33
N ILE A 174 5.29 19.72 20.00
CA ILE A 174 6.02 18.70 19.22
C ILE A 174 7.29 19.29 18.61
N SER A 175 8.42 18.84 19.12
CA SER A 175 9.76 19.22 18.66
C SER A 175 10.10 18.43 17.39
N ARG A 176 9.99 19.09 16.23
CA ARG A 176 10.20 18.58 14.84
C ARG A 176 9.05 17.75 14.29
N LEU A 177 8.26 18.41 13.45
CA LEU A 177 7.18 17.81 12.71
C LEU A 177 7.59 17.60 11.24
N ASP A 178 7.23 16.45 10.68
CA ASP A 178 7.37 16.18 9.25
C ASP A 178 6.49 17.16 8.45
N GLN A 179 6.91 17.54 7.24
CA GLN A 179 6.20 18.56 6.43
C GLN A 179 4.72 18.20 6.23
N TRP A 180 4.42 16.91 6.00
CA TRP A 180 3.05 16.42 5.83
C TRP A 180 2.21 16.60 7.10
N LEU A 181 2.80 16.32 8.27
CA LEU A 181 2.12 16.45 9.56
C LEU A 181 1.80 17.91 9.85
N THR A 182 2.72 18.83 9.55
CA THR A 182 2.48 20.28 9.72
C THR A 182 1.30 20.74 8.89
N THR A 183 1.22 20.34 7.62
CA THR A 183 0.08 20.66 6.75
C THR A 183 -1.23 20.11 7.31
N MET A 184 -1.23 18.87 7.81
CA MET A 184 -2.42 18.23 8.34
C MET A 184 -2.91 18.88 9.65
N LEU A 185 -1.99 19.17 10.57
CA LEU A 185 -2.33 19.86 11.83
C LEU A 185 -2.84 21.29 11.59
N LEU A 186 -2.28 22.00 10.60
CA LEU A 186 -2.79 23.31 10.21
C LEU A 186 -4.21 23.22 9.63
N ARG A 187 -4.54 22.17 8.87
CA ARG A 187 -5.90 21.92 8.38
C ARG A 187 -6.87 21.63 9.55
N ILE A 188 -6.48 20.77 10.49
CA ILE A 188 -7.27 20.49 11.71
C ILE A 188 -7.50 21.77 12.51
N LYS A 189 -6.45 22.57 12.75
CA LYS A 189 -6.55 23.84 13.47
C LYS A 189 -7.53 24.82 12.79
N LYS A 190 -7.49 24.91 11.46
CA LYS A 190 -8.45 25.72 10.69
C LYS A 190 -9.88 25.21 10.81
N SER A 191 -10.09 23.89 10.77
CA SER A 191 -11.42 23.29 10.94
C SER A 191 -12.02 23.65 12.30
N ILE A 192 -11.25 23.49 13.38
CA ILE A 192 -11.70 23.78 14.75
C ILE A 192 -11.97 25.28 14.95
N GLN A 193 -11.14 26.16 14.38
CA GLN A 193 -11.36 27.62 14.47
C GLN A 193 -12.56 28.09 13.64
N GLY A 194 -12.90 27.39 12.54
CA GLY A 194 -14.06 27.71 11.71
C GLY A 194 -15.40 27.43 12.40
N GLU A 195 -15.48 26.39 13.23
CA GLU A 195 -16.69 26.09 14.00
C GLU A 195 -16.98 27.14 15.08
N THR A 196 -15.96 27.80 15.64
CA THR A 196 -16.14 28.81 16.71
C THR A 196 -16.63 30.19 16.24
N ASP A 197 -16.58 30.48 14.93
CA ASP A 197 -16.99 31.79 14.38
C ASP A 197 -18.43 31.77 13.80
N GLY A 198 -19.06 30.59 13.71
CA GLY A 198 -20.38 30.38 13.11
C GLY A 198 -21.59 30.61 14.02
N ASP A 199 -21.40 30.72 15.35
CA ASP A 199 -22.49 30.80 16.34
C ASP A 199 -22.79 32.23 16.83
N LEU A 200 -22.53 33.26 16.01
CA LEU A 200 -22.77 34.66 16.38
C LEU A 200 -23.46 35.52 15.31
N LYS A 201 -24.31 34.93 14.47
CA LYS A 201 -25.25 35.69 13.62
C LYS A 201 -26.69 35.20 13.70
#